data_AF-A0A6P6LYH0-F1
#
_entry.id   AF-A0A6P6LYH0-F1
#
_cell.length_a   1.000
_cell.length_b   1.000
_cell.length_c   1.000
_cell.angle_alpha   90.00
_cell.angle_beta   90.00
_cell.angle_gamma   90.00
#
_symmetry.space_group_name_H-M   'P 1'
#
loop_
_entity.id
_entity.type
_entity.pdbx_description
1 polymer ?
#
loop_
_entity_poly.entity_id
_entity_poly.type
_entity_poly.pdbx_seq_one_letter_code
_entity_poly.pdbx_strand_id
1 'polypeptide(L)'
;MGADSGPGAPAPVPWRKVLYERQPFPDNYVDRRFLEELRRNIRVRQYRYWAVVRETGLIAQQVSCVALFLTLWSCMERGALVPSAVLWVCLACALLGYGLYEILGGSCVRERTRLADLQSATIFLAFTFGFSPVLKTLTESVSTDTVYAMSAVMLLAHLVSFPYAQPSPPGSLSLNAALFGSVCLASRLPGALHTFTMLSCALLVFALWPCLLHRMREKAEWSFPWAAVLVCLAGVGGLGSLWPEGALLLALALLTLTLVCPLLLVHLQRHKDNIHGPWDEAEIREDLSRFLN
;
A
#
# COMPACT_ATOMS: atom_id res chain seq x y z
N MET A 1 7.41 -1.37 -69.73
CA MET A 1 7.54 -0.32 -70.77
C MET A 1 7.83 0.97 -70.03
N GLY A 2 9.08 1.42 -70.09
CA GLY A 2 9.53 2.64 -69.43
C GLY A 2 9.35 3.83 -70.36
N ALA A 3 8.75 4.89 -69.83
CA ALA A 3 8.72 6.20 -70.45
C ALA A 3 9.27 7.22 -69.43
N ASP A 4 10.16 8.07 -69.94
CA ASP A 4 10.51 9.40 -69.47
C ASP A 4 11.41 9.54 -68.23
N SER A 5 12.72 9.32 -68.44
CA SER A 5 13.78 9.95 -67.65
C SER A 5 14.22 11.26 -68.32
N GLY A 6 13.50 12.35 -68.04
CA GLY A 6 13.93 13.71 -68.41
C GLY A 6 15.09 14.22 -67.53
N PRO A 7 16.05 14.99 -68.07
CA PRO A 7 17.17 15.54 -67.31
C PRO A 7 16.69 16.75 -66.51
N GLY A 8 16.24 16.53 -65.27
CA GLY A 8 15.74 17.60 -64.40
C GLY A 8 14.74 17.17 -63.33
N ALA A 9 14.46 15.87 -63.17
CA ALA A 9 13.67 15.40 -62.05
C ALA A 9 14.42 15.73 -60.72
N PRO A 10 13.82 16.50 -59.79
CA PRO A 10 14.42 16.70 -58.49
C PRO A 10 14.65 15.34 -57.84
N ALA A 11 15.81 15.16 -57.22
CA ALA A 11 16.15 13.90 -56.55
C ALA A 11 14.97 13.46 -55.66
N PRO A 12 14.60 12.16 -55.68
CA PRO A 12 13.47 11.69 -54.89
C PRO A 12 13.68 12.06 -53.43
N VAL A 13 12.80 12.90 -52.89
CA VAL A 13 12.88 13.34 -51.50
C VAL A 13 12.55 12.11 -50.64
N PRO A 14 13.50 11.61 -49.83
CA PRO A 14 13.20 10.48 -48.96
C PRO A 14 12.17 10.91 -47.94
N TRP A 15 11.19 10.04 -47.68
CA TRP A 15 10.21 10.26 -46.62
C TRP A 15 10.94 10.47 -45.28
N ARG A 16 10.46 11.43 -44.49
CA ARG A 16 11.00 11.75 -43.16
C ARG A 16 9.91 11.60 -42.11
N LYS A 17 10.28 11.06 -40.95
CA LYS A 17 9.35 10.91 -39.82
C LYS A 17 9.20 12.22 -39.04
N VAL A 18 8.49 13.17 -39.63
CA VAL A 18 8.26 14.51 -39.05
C VAL A 18 6.77 14.79 -39.06
N LEU A 19 6.19 15.04 -37.88
CA LEU A 19 4.74 15.23 -37.72
C LEU A 19 4.26 16.62 -38.20
N TYR A 20 5.14 17.61 -38.22
CA TYR A 20 4.80 19.02 -38.43
C TYR A 20 5.13 19.55 -39.84
N GLU A 21 5.87 18.81 -40.66
CA GLU A 21 6.25 19.21 -42.02
C GLU A 21 5.40 18.50 -43.07
N ARG A 22 4.90 19.29 -44.03
CA ARG A 22 4.14 18.74 -45.16
C ARG A 22 5.10 18.12 -46.18
N GLN A 23 4.84 16.86 -46.55
CA GLN A 23 5.70 16.08 -47.44
C GLN A 23 4.92 15.60 -48.68
N PRO A 24 5.60 15.29 -49.82
CA PRO A 24 4.96 14.87 -51.06
C PRO A 24 4.55 13.39 -51.04
N PHE A 25 3.93 12.94 -49.94
CA PHE A 25 3.44 11.58 -49.76
C PHE A 25 1.97 11.66 -49.33
N PRO A 26 1.11 10.70 -49.72
CA PRO A 26 -0.26 10.67 -49.26
C PRO A 26 -0.32 10.40 -47.74
N ASP A 27 -1.38 10.85 -47.07
CA ASP A 27 -1.51 10.77 -45.61
C ASP A 27 -1.46 9.33 -45.06
N ASN A 28 -1.78 8.33 -45.89
CA ASN A 28 -1.74 6.91 -45.56
C ASN A 28 -0.45 6.20 -46.00
N TYR A 29 0.58 6.95 -46.41
CA TYR A 29 1.87 6.39 -46.80
C TYR A 29 2.60 5.78 -45.60
N VAL A 30 3.03 4.53 -45.73
CA VAL A 30 3.85 3.83 -44.75
C VAL A 30 5.21 3.51 -45.40
N ASP A 31 6.29 4.00 -44.79
CA ASP A 31 7.64 3.73 -45.29
C ASP A 31 8.02 2.24 -45.14
N ARG A 32 8.87 1.73 -46.04
CA ARG A 32 9.33 0.33 -46.01
C ARG A 32 10.09 -0.01 -44.72
N ARG A 33 10.73 0.98 -44.12
CA ARG A 33 11.48 0.87 -42.85
C ARG A 33 10.58 0.76 -41.61
N PHE A 34 9.27 0.95 -41.77
CA PHE A 34 8.31 0.95 -40.66
C PHE A 34 8.39 -0.31 -39.79
N LEU A 35 8.43 -1.49 -40.42
CA LEU A 35 8.56 -2.77 -39.70
C LEU A 35 10.00 -3.06 -39.26
N GLU A 36 10.99 -2.45 -39.89
CA GLU A 36 12.41 -2.55 -39.49
C GLU A 36 12.65 -1.82 -38.16
N GLU A 37 11.85 -0.80 -37.85
CA GLU A 37 11.88 -0.08 -36.57
C GLU A 37 11.12 -0.81 -35.44
N LEU A 38 10.51 -1.97 -35.70
CA LEU A 38 9.82 -2.76 -34.68
C LEU A 38 10.84 -3.31 -33.68
N ARG A 39 10.66 -2.94 -32.42
CA ARG A 39 11.51 -3.35 -31.31
C ARG A 39 10.67 -4.09 -30.29
N ARG A 40 11.15 -5.21 -29.78
CA ARG A 40 10.45 -5.96 -28.73
C ARG A 40 11.13 -5.73 -27.39
N ASN A 41 10.33 -5.58 -26.34
CA ASN A 41 10.77 -5.66 -24.95
C ASN A 41 11.86 -4.65 -24.52
N ILE A 42 11.94 -3.46 -25.15
CA ILE A 42 12.97 -2.44 -24.84
C ILE A 42 12.93 -2.01 -23.36
N ARG A 43 11.74 -1.86 -22.78
CA ARG A 43 11.52 -1.30 -21.43
C ARG A 43 11.16 -2.36 -20.38
N VAL A 44 11.60 -3.61 -20.56
CA VAL A 44 11.29 -4.67 -19.58
C VAL A 44 12.14 -4.50 -18.33
N ARG A 45 11.52 -4.02 -17.25
CA ARG A 45 12.15 -3.91 -15.91
C ARG A 45 12.34 -5.29 -15.31
N GLN A 46 13.58 -5.75 -15.13
CA GLN A 46 13.87 -7.05 -14.53
C GLN A 46 13.65 -7.02 -13.02
N TYR A 47 12.74 -7.85 -12.52
CA TYR A 47 12.49 -7.98 -11.08
C TYR A 47 13.39 -9.07 -10.50
N ARG A 48 14.17 -8.74 -9.47
CA ARG A 48 14.91 -9.73 -8.68
C ARG A 48 13.97 -10.39 -7.69
N TYR A 49 13.90 -11.72 -7.67
CA TYR A 49 12.99 -12.49 -6.81
C TYR A 49 12.98 -11.99 -5.35
N TRP A 50 14.14 -11.95 -4.70
CA TRP A 50 14.27 -11.53 -3.30
C TRP A 50 13.90 -10.06 -3.05
N ALA A 51 14.06 -9.19 -4.05
CA ALA A 51 13.60 -7.81 -3.94
C ALA A 51 12.07 -7.76 -3.93
N VAL A 52 11.40 -8.55 -4.80
CA VAL A 52 9.94 -8.64 -4.81
C VAL A 52 9.40 -9.27 -3.53
N VAL A 53 10.06 -10.32 -3.01
CA VAL A 53 9.69 -10.95 -1.72
C VAL A 53 9.72 -9.92 -0.58
N ARG A 54 10.79 -9.11 -0.50
CA ARG A 54 10.91 -8.03 0.49
C ARG A 54 9.76 -7.03 0.38
N GLU A 55 9.38 -6.67 -0.85
CA GLU A 55 8.27 -5.73 -1.11
C GLU A 55 6.90 -6.34 -0.77
N THR A 56 6.67 -7.62 -1.09
CA THR A 56 5.43 -8.33 -0.69
C THR A 56 5.29 -8.51 0.82
N GLY A 57 6.39 -8.40 1.58
CA GLY A 57 6.36 -8.37 3.03
C GLY A 57 5.49 -7.25 3.59
N LEU A 58 5.38 -6.11 2.89
CA LEU A 58 4.46 -5.02 3.29
C LEU A 58 3.00 -5.44 3.24
N ILE A 59 2.62 -6.16 2.19
CA ILE A 59 1.25 -6.65 2.02
C ILE A 59 0.94 -7.69 3.11
N ALA A 60 1.84 -8.65 3.30
CA ALA A 60 1.72 -9.68 4.32
C ALA A 60 1.56 -9.09 5.73
N GLN A 61 2.32 -8.04 6.04
CA GLN A 61 2.22 -7.34 7.30
C GLN A 61 0.87 -6.63 7.47
N GLN A 62 0.33 -5.96 6.46
CA GLN A 62 -0.99 -5.30 6.57
C GLN A 62 -2.12 -6.31 6.79
N VAL A 63 -2.09 -7.44 6.08
CA VAL A 63 -3.03 -8.56 6.33
C VAL A 63 -2.90 -9.05 7.78
N SER A 64 -1.66 -9.15 8.28
CA SER A 64 -1.40 -9.57 9.67
C SER A 64 -1.83 -8.53 10.71
N CYS A 65 -1.74 -7.24 10.41
CA CYS A 65 -2.28 -6.16 11.24
C CYS A 65 -3.79 -6.26 11.39
N VAL A 66 -4.51 -6.51 10.29
CA VAL A 66 -5.97 -6.75 10.32
C VAL A 66 -6.28 -8.00 11.15
N ALA A 67 -5.55 -9.09 10.95
CA ALA A 67 -5.72 -10.31 11.75
C ALA A 67 -5.49 -10.06 13.24
N LEU A 68 -4.40 -9.37 13.61
CA LEU A 68 -4.12 -8.97 15.01
C LEU A 68 -5.26 -8.14 15.59
N PHE A 69 -5.74 -7.15 14.86
CA PHE A 69 -6.86 -6.31 15.28
C PHE A 69 -8.13 -7.13 15.56
N LEU A 70 -8.48 -8.05 14.66
CA LEU A 70 -9.62 -8.95 14.84
C LEU A 70 -9.43 -9.91 16.02
N THR A 71 -8.19 -10.37 16.26
CA THR A 71 -7.89 -11.24 17.41
C THR A 71 -8.06 -10.49 18.73
N LEU A 72 -7.59 -9.24 18.82
CA LEU A 72 -7.76 -8.38 19.99
C LEU A 72 -9.24 -8.13 20.25
N TRP A 73 -10.03 -7.85 19.21
CA TRP A 73 -11.46 -7.69 19.32
C TRP A 73 -12.15 -8.94 19.86
N SER A 74 -11.89 -10.11 19.27
CA SER A 74 -12.53 -11.37 19.69
C SER A 74 -12.11 -11.78 21.12
N CYS A 75 -10.85 -11.54 21.50
CA CYS A 75 -10.40 -11.77 22.88
C CYS A 75 -11.11 -10.86 23.89
N MET A 76 -11.39 -9.61 23.53
CA MET A 76 -12.17 -8.70 24.38
C MET A 76 -13.66 -9.06 24.42
N GLU A 77 -14.24 -9.51 23.30
CA GLU A 77 -15.63 -9.98 23.26
C GLU A 77 -15.84 -11.22 24.16
N ARG A 78 -14.89 -12.17 24.15
CA ARG A 78 -14.91 -13.36 25.02
C ARG A 78 -14.58 -13.07 26.49
N GLY A 79 -14.23 -11.82 26.84
CA GLY A 79 -13.84 -11.44 28.20
C GLY A 79 -12.46 -11.97 28.64
N ALA A 80 -11.63 -12.45 27.72
CA ALA A 80 -10.29 -12.96 28.03
C ALA A 80 -9.27 -11.84 28.29
N LEU A 81 -9.52 -10.63 27.79
CA LEU A 81 -8.66 -9.46 27.96
C LEU A 81 -9.37 -8.37 28.73
N VAL A 82 -8.70 -7.87 29.77
CA VAL A 82 -9.16 -6.70 30.52
C VAL A 82 -8.82 -5.42 29.71
N PRO A 83 -9.78 -4.51 29.46
CA PRO A 83 -9.54 -3.31 28.64
C PRO A 83 -8.40 -2.42 29.15
N SER A 84 -8.28 -2.27 30.47
CA SER A 84 -7.22 -1.47 31.08
C SER A 84 -5.83 -2.05 30.81
N ALA A 85 -5.68 -3.37 30.85
CA ALA A 85 -4.42 -4.04 30.54
C ALA A 85 -4.02 -3.80 29.07
N VAL A 86 -4.98 -3.92 28.15
CA VAL A 86 -4.76 -3.66 26.72
C VAL A 86 -4.39 -2.19 26.48
N LEU A 87 -5.00 -1.24 27.20
CA LEU A 87 -4.62 0.18 27.13
C LEU A 87 -3.19 0.43 27.57
N TRP A 88 -2.74 -0.18 28.67
CA TRP A 88 -1.34 -0.05 29.11
C TRP A 88 -0.37 -0.63 28.09
N VAL A 89 -0.72 -1.76 27.47
CA VAL A 89 0.08 -2.34 26.38
C VAL A 89 0.08 -1.42 25.15
N CYS A 90 -1.08 -0.90 24.72
CA CYS A 90 -1.16 0.03 23.59
C CYS A 90 -0.38 1.34 23.89
N LEU A 91 -0.40 1.84 25.12
CA LEU A 91 0.41 2.99 25.55
C LEU A 91 1.92 2.68 25.49
N ALA A 92 2.34 1.54 26.03
CA ALA A 92 3.74 1.11 25.98
C ALA A 92 4.22 0.96 24.53
N CYS A 93 3.43 0.31 23.67
CA CYS A 93 3.70 0.17 22.24
C CYS A 93 3.77 1.52 21.53
N ALA A 94 2.88 2.47 21.85
CA ALA A 94 2.88 3.81 21.28
C ALA A 94 4.14 4.59 21.68
N LEU A 95 4.54 4.53 22.95
CA LEU A 95 5.75 5.19 23.46
C LEU A 95 7.02 4.59 22.84
N LEU A 96 7.11 3.26 22.79
CA LEU A 96 8.23 2.56 22.14
C LEU A 96 8.29 2.88 20.64
N GLY A 97 7.14 2.82 19.95
CA GLY A 97 7.02 3.15 18.54
C GLY A 97 7.41 4.59 18.23
N TYR A 98 6.97 5.55 19.06
CA TYR A 98 7.36 6.95 18.94
C TYR A 98 8.86 7.13 19.19
N GLY A 99 9.43 6.48 20.22
CA GLY A 99 10.87 6.49 20.47
C GLY A 99 11.68 5.96 19.29
N LEU A 100 11.27 4.82 18.71
CA LEU A 100 11.86 4.26 17.50
C LEU A 100 11.73 5.21 16.30
N TYR A 101 10.55 5.82 16.12
CA TYR A 101 10.30 6.80 15.07
C TYR A 101 11.22 8.02 15.18
N GLU A 102 11.46 8.49 16.40
CA GLU A 102 12.37 9.59 16.73
C GLU A 102 13.84 9.23 16.46
N ILE A 103 14.29 8.06 16.92
CA ILE A 103 15.67 7.58 16.76
C ILE A 103 16.00 7.44 15.28
N LEU A 104 15.09 6.83 14.50
CA LEU A 104 15.26 6.75 13.06
C LEU A 104 15.19 8.15 12.43
N GLY A 105 14.44 9.08 12.99
CA GLY A 105 14.12 10.35 12.33
C GLY A 105 15.27 11.28 12.04
N GLY A 106 16.35 11.23 12.80
CA GLY A 106 17.47 12.16 12.65
C GLY A 106 17.09 13.60 12.97
N SER A 107 18.05 14.40 13.42
CA SER A 107 17.80 15.76 13.94
C SER A 107 17.55 16.82 12.86
N CYS A 108 17.68 16.51 11.57
CA CYS A 108 17.96 17.53 10.55
C CYS A 108 16.76 18.25 9.91
N VAL A 109 15.51 17.76 10.00
CA VAL A 109 14.33 18.56 9.60
C VAL A 109 13.17 18.20 10.51
N ARG A 110 12.88 19.07 11.47
CA ARG A 110 11.80 18.93 12.44
C ARG A 110 10.75 20.01 12.18
N GLU A 111 9.76 19.71 11.35
CA GLU A 111 8.66 20.66 11.10
C GLU A 111 7.69 20.79 12.28
N ARG A 112 7.58 19.76 13.14
CA ARG A 112 6.61 19.70 14.25
C ARG A 112 7.28 19.45 15.60
N THR A 113 6.89 20.19 16.62
CA THR A 113 7.44 20.04 17.98
C THR A 113 6.86 18.82 18.69
N ARG A 114 7.64 18.18 19.57
CA ARG A 114 7.16 17.06 20.41
C ARG A 114 5.91 17.42 21.22
N LEU A 115 5.80 18.69 21.61
CA LEU A 115 4.63 19.23 22.30
C LEU A 115 3.38 19.18 21.39
N ALA A 116 3.51 19.53 20.11
CA ALA A 116 2.39 19.49 19.17
C ALA A 116 1.95 18.04 18.88
N ASP A 117 2.87 17.09 18.83
CA ASP A 117 2.55 15.66 18.71
C ASP A 117 1.79 15.18 19.96
N LEU A 118 2.30 15.48 21.15
CA LEU A 118 1.65 15.14 22.42
C LEU A 118 0.28 15.80 22.55
N GLN A 119 0.15 17.06 22.15
CA GLN A 119 -1.11 17.79 22.12
C GLN A 119 -2.10 17.10 21.18
N SER A 120 -1.68 16.73 19.96
CA SER A 120 -2.55 16.04 19.01
C SER A 120 -3.00 14.66 19.52
N ALA A 121 -2.10 13.90 20.13
CA ALA A 121 -2.40 12.62 20.75
C ALA A 121 -3.38 12.78 21.92
N THR A 122 -3.17 13.79 22.77
CA THR A 122 -4.04 14.08 23.92
C THR A 122 -5.44 14.49 23.45
N ILE A 123 -5.53 15.37 22.45
CA ILE A 123 -6.81 15.77 21.84
C ILE A 123 -7.53 14.55 21.27
N PHE A 124 -6.82 13.70 20.53
CA PHE A 124 -7.42 12.49 19.95
C PHE A 124 -7.95 11.53 21.02
N LEU A 125 -7.14 11.25 22.05
CA LEU A 125 -7.53 10.36 23.14
C LEU A 125 -8.71 10.93 23.94
N ALA A 126 -8.68 12.22 24.27
CA ALA A 126 -9.77 12.89 24.99
C ALA A 126 -11.08 12.84 24.19
N PHE A 127 -11.02 13.14 22.89
CA PHE A 127 -12.18 13.06 22.00
C PHE A 127 -12.71 11.62 21.92
N THR A 128 -11.84 10.65 21.64
CA THR A 128 -12.26 9.24 21.52
C THR A 128 -12.85 8.71 22.81
N PHE A 129 -12.30 9.12 23.96
CA PHE A 129 -12.85 8.76 25.27
C PHE A 129 -14.23 9.39 25.50
N GLY A 130 -14.37 10.70 25.25
CA GLY A 130 -15.63 11.42 25.42
C GLY A 130 -16.75 10.92 24.50
N PHE A 131 -16.42 10.56 23.26
CA PHE A 131 -17.37 10.01 22.28
C PHE A 131 -17.56 8.51 22.40
N SER A 132 -16.79 7.82 23.24
CA SER A 132 -16.85 6.37 23.37
C SER A 132 -18.26 5.81 23.67
N PRO A 133 -19.05 6.42 24.59
CA PRO A 133 -20.43 5.97 24.82
C PRO A 133 -21.32 6.13 23.57
N VAL A 134 -21.13 7.22 22.81
CA VAL A 134 -21.88 7.48 21.58
C VAL A 134 -21.51 6.46 20.51
N LEU A 135 -20.21 6.18 20.32
CA LEU A 135 -19.71 5.20 19.37
C LEU A 135 -20.17 3.78 19.71
N LYS A 136 -20.32 3.48 21.01
CA LYS A 136 -20.94 2.23 21.47
C LYS A 136 -22.39 2.12 20.99
N THR A 137 -23.19 3.14 21.22
CA THR A 137 -24.64 3.10 20.93
C THR A 137 -24.96 3.33 19.45
N LEU A 138 -24.00 3.82 18.64
CA LEU A 138 -24.24 4.26 17.26
C LEU A 138 -24.82 3.18 16.36
N THR A 139 -24.36 1.94 16.49
CA THR A 139 -24.86 0.84 15.66
C THR A 139 -25.84 -0.05 16.40
N GLU A 140 -26.21 0.22 17.66
CA GLU A 140 -27.00 -0.70 18.50
C GLU A 140 -28.30 -1.17 17.85
N SER A 141 -28.97 -0.30 17.08
CA SER A 141 -30.19 -0.59 16.32
C SER A 141 -29.98 -1.46 15.07
N VAL A 142 -28.74 -1.64 14.63
CA VAL A 142 -28.34 -2.44 13.48
C VAL A 142 -28.03 -3.87 13.92
N SER A 143 -28.43 -4.86 13.11
CA SER A 143 -28.21 -6.27 13.42
C SER A 143 -26.72 -6.64 13.47
N THR A 144 -26.37 -7.58 14.33
CA THR A 144 -24.98 -8.06 14.51
C THR A 144 -24.37 -8.57 13.21
N ASP A 145 -25.15 -9.31 12.43
CA ASP A 145 -24.68 -9.93 11.18
C ASP A 145 -24.33 -8.87 10.13
N THR A 146 -25.12 -7.81 10.05
CA THR A 146 -24.85 -6.70 9.13
C THR A 146 -23.65 -5.88 9.59
N VAL A 147 -23.47 -5.67 10.89
CA VAL A 147 -22.28 -5.03 11.45
C VAL A 147 -21.02 -5.83 11.11
N TYR A 148 -21.04 -7.15 11.27
CA TYR A 148 -19.92 -8.02 10.89
C TYR A 148 -19.64 -7.98 9.40
N ALA A 149 -20.67 -8.09 8.54
CA ALA A 149 -20.53 -7.99 7.10
C ALA A 149 -19.94 -6.65 6.67
N MET A 150 -20.48 -5.53 7.17
CA MET A 150 -19.97 -4.19 6.86
C MET A 150 -18.54 -3.99 7.35
N SER A 151 -18.20 -4.46 8.55
CA SER A 151 -16.83 -4.37 9.07
C SER A 151 -15.84 -5.17 8.22
N ALA A 152 -16.21 -6.36 7.77
CA ALA A 152 -15.38 -7.19 6.90
C ALA A 152 -15.15 -6.51 5.54
N VAL A 153 -16.21 -5.99 4.92
CA VAL A 153 -16.11 -5.23 3.65
C VAL A 153 -15.19 -4.02 3.81
N MET A 154 -15.27 -3.32 4.94
CA MET A 154 -14.50 -2.10 5.18
C MET A 154 -13.03 -2.39 5.50
N LEU A 155 -12.74 -3.48 6.21
CA LEU A 155 -11.38 -3.97 6.41
C LEU A 155 -10.77 -4.50 5.10
N LEU A 156 -11.57 -5.11 4.22
CA LEU A 156 -11.13 -5.48 2.87
C LEU A 156 -10.86 -4.24 2.01
N ALA A 157 -11.74 -3.23 2.04
CA ALA A 157 -11.53 -1.96 1.36
C ALA A 157 -10.24 -1.26 1.86
N HIS A 158 -9.98 -1.31 3.17
CA HIS A 158 -8.73 -0.84 3.75
C HIS A 158 -7.52 -1.54 3.11
N LEU A 159 -7.51 -2.87 3.06
CA LEU A 159 -6.41 -3.65 2.48
C LEU A 159 -6.19 -3.37 0.99
N VAL A 160 -7.26 -3.22 0.21
CA VAL A 160 -7.17 -2.96 -1.25
C VAL A 160 -6.70 -1.53 -1.53
N SER A 161 -7.20 -0.55 -0.77
CA SER A 161 -6.92 0.86 -1.00
C SER A 161 -5.70 1.39 -0.25
N PHE A 162 -4.99 0.54 0.48
CA PHE A 162 -3.79 0.93 1.21
C PHE A 162 -2.65 1.29 0.23
N PRO A 163 -2.00 2.46 0.36
CA PRO A 163 -0.92 2.86 -0.54
C PRO A 163 0.39 2.10 -0.20
N TYR A 164 0.54 0.88 -0.71
CA TYR A 164 1.71 0.02 -0.45
C TYR A 164 3.04 0.62 -0.96
N ALA A 165 3.00 1.47 -1.99
CA ALA A 165 4.19 2.13 -2.51
C ALA A 165 4.72 3.22 -1.56
N GLN A 166 3.82 4.05 -1.03
CA GLN A 166 4.11 5.16 -0.11
C GLN A 166 3.14 5.10 1.07
N PRO A 167 3.45 4.30 2.11
CA PRO A 167 2.54 4.07 3.22
C PRO A 167 2.33 5.26 4.18
N SER A 168 3.04 6.37 3.98
CA SER A 168 2.92 7.58 4.81
C SER A 168 2.80 8.84 3.93
N PRO A 169 1.75 9.67 4.11
CA PRO A 169 0.61 9.44 4.99
C PRO A 169 -0.28 8.28 4.49
N PRO A 170 -0.93 7.53 5.39
CA PRO A 170 -1.90 6.51 5.00
C PRO A 170 -3.01 7.14 4.15
N GLY A 171 -3.36 6.47 3.04
CA GLY A 171 -4.36 6.96 2.11
C GLY A 171 -5.68 7.22 2.84
N SER A 172 -6.26 8.41 2.66
CA SER A 172 -7.45 8.86 3.40
C SER A 172 -8.59 7.85 3.33
N LEU A 173 -8.80 7.24 2.16
CA LEU A 173 -9.83 6.21 1.96
C LEU A 173 -9.54 4.93 2.75
N SER A 174 -8.29 4.46 2.74
CA SER A 174 -7.88 3.25 3.47
C SER A 174 -7.98 3.43 4.98
N LEU A 175 -7.54 4.58 5.51
CA LEU A 175 -7.64 4.89 6.95
C LEU A 175 -9.12 5.01 7.36
N ASN A 176 -9.93 5.75 6.61
CA ASN A 176 -11.35 5.92 6.91
C ASN A 176 -12.11 4.59 6.89
N ALA A 177 -11.82 3.70 5.93
CA ALA A 177 -12.42 2.37 5.87
C ALA A 177 -12.03 1.52 7.09
N ALA A 178 -10.75 1.51 7.48
CA ALA A 178 -10.30 0.80 8.67
C ALA A 178 -10.95 1.33 9.95
N LEU A 179 -11.01 2.65 10.13
CA LEU A 179 -11.65 3.25 11.29
C LEU A 179 -13.15 2.97 11.34
N PHE A 180 -13.85 3.05 10.21
CA PHE A 180 -15.27 2.72 10.16
C PHE A 180 -15.51 1.25 10.53
N GLY A 181 -14.76 0.32 9.93
CA GLY A 181 -14.84 -1.10 10.30
C GLY A 181 -14.51 -1.36 11.77
N SER A 182 -13.53 -0.62 12.31
CA SER A 182 -13.14 -0.68 13.72
C SER A 182 -14.24 -0.16 14.67
N VAL A 183 -14.92 0.94 14.31
CA VAL A 183 -16.05 1.50 15.07
C VAL A 183 -17.22 0.52 15.07
N CYS A 184 -17.55 -0.06 13.91
CA CYS A 184 -18.58 -1.09 13.78
C CYS A 184 -18.32 -2.27 14.73
N LEU A 185 -17.10 -2.82 14.73
CA LEU A 185 -16.75 -3.92 15.64
C LEU A 185 -16.72 -3.48 17.11
N ALA A 186 -16.11 -2.33 17.40
CA ALA A 186 -16.01 -1.80 18.75
C ALA A 186 -17.40 -1.63 19.40
N SER A 187 -18.39 -1.15 18.64
CA SER A 187 -19.75 -0.89 19.14
C SER A 187 -20.47 -2.13 19.70
N ARG A 188 -20.02 -3.35 19.32
CA ARG A 188 -20.55 -4.62 19.86
C ARG A 188 -19.97 -5.00 21.23
N LEU A 189 -18.94 -4.30 21.70
CA LEU A 189 -18.31 -4.60 22.98
C LEU A 189 -19.15 -4.09 24.16
N PRO A 190 -19.08 -4.77 25.32
CA PRO A 190 -20.03 -4.57 26.42
C PRO A 190 -19.92 -3.21 27.13
N GLY A 191 -18.80 -2.50 27.02
CA GLY A 191 -18.58 -1.26 27.79
C GLY A 191 -17.90 -0.15 26.99
N ALA A 192 -18.12 1.09 27.41
CA ALA A 192 -17.49 2.27 26.81
C ALA A 192 -15.95 2.26 26.94
N LEU A 193 -15.40 1.58 27.95
CA LEU A 193 -13.94 1.40 28.04
C LEU A 193 -13.41 0.42 26.99
N HIS A 194 -14.19 -0.60 26.63
CA HIS A 194 -13.80 -1.56 25.60
C HIS A 194 -13.77 -0.89 24.22
N THR A 195 -14.79 -0.09 23.89
CA THR A 195 -14.84 0.69 22.65
C THR A 195 -13.68 1.68 22.55
N PHE A 196 -13.40 2.42 23.62
CA PHE A 196 -12.27 3.36 23.67
C PHE A 196 -10.92 2.65 23.44
N THR A 197 -10.73 1.51 24.10
CA THR A 197 -9.53 0.68 23.96
C THR A 197 -9.37 0.17 22.54
N MET A 198 -10.42 -0.39 21.96
CA MET A 198 -10.41 -0.87 20.58
C MET A 198 -10.07 0.22 19.57
N LEU A 199 -10.64 1.41 19.71
CA LEU A 199 -10.39 2.52 18.79
C LEU A 199 -8.97 3.08 18.93
N SER A 200 -8.45 3.12 20.16
CA SER A 200 -7.07 3.52 20.43
C SER A 200 -6.08 2.54 19.79
N CYS A 201 -6.32 1.24 19.94
CA CYS A 201 -5.48 0.22 19.30
C CYS A 201 -5.70 0.16 17.77
N ALA A 202 -6.89 0.48 17.25
CA ALA A 202 -7.15 0.62 15.80
C ALA A 202 -6.26 1.71 15.18
N LEU A 203 -6.16 2.89 15.81
CA LEU A 203 -5.24 3.91 15.33
C LEU A 203 -3.78 3.47 15.41
N LEU A 204 -3.41 2.79 16.50
CA LEU A 204 -2.04 2.32 16.68
C LEU A 204 -1.65 1.39 15.54
N VAL A 205 -2.53 0.45 15.18
CA VAL A 205 -2.31 -0.57 14.16
C VAL A 205 -2.46 -0.04 12.73
N PHE A 206 -3.47 0.81 12.45
CA PHE A 206 -3.80 1.23 11.07
C PHE A 206 -3.28 2.62 10.69
N ALA A 207 -2.93 3.48 11.64
CA ALA A 207 -2.43 4.83 11.36
C ALA A 207 -0.96 5.00 11.76
N LEU A 208 -0.60 4.70 13.02
CA LEU A 208 0.75 4.95 13.54
C LEU A 208 1.77 3.91 13.07
N TRP A 209 1.39 2.63 13.08
CA TRP A 209 2.27 1.53 12.70
C TRP A 209 2.75 1.60 11.22
N PRO A 210 1.89 1.90 10.21
CA PRO A 210 2.35 2.14 8.84
C PRO A 210 3.39 3.25 8.71
N CYS A 211 3.24 4.35 9.45
CA CYS A 211 4.19 5.47 9.45
C CYS A 211 5.55 5.05 10.01
N LEU A 212 5.55 4.29 11.12
CA LEU A 212 6.78 3.73 11.69
C LEU A 212 7.46 2.78 10.71
N LEU A 213 6.69 1.88 10.11
CA LEU A 213 7.19 0.90 9.16
C LEU A 213 7.82 1.56 7.93
N HIS A 214 7.16 2.60 7.39
CA HIS A 214 7.69 3.37 6.27
C HIS A 214 9.08 3.92 6.59
N ARG A 215 9.22 4.53 7.77
CA ARG A 215 10.48 5.10 8.21
C ARG A 215 11.56 4.04 8.43
N MET A 216 11.18 2.88 8.99
CA MET A 216 12.07 1.72 9.11
C MET A 216 12.52 1.19 7.74
N ARG A 217 11.63 1.18 6.75
CA ARG A 217 11.97 0.76 5.38
C ARG A 217 13.00 1.68 4.73
N GLU A 218 12.87 2.99 4.92
CA GLU A 218 13.78 3.99 4.33
C GLU A 218 15.17 4.00 4.99
N LYS A 219 15.22 3.86 6.32
CA LYS A 219 16.45 4.11 7.09
C LYS A 219 17.12 2.85 7.64
N ALA A 220 16.36 1.77 7.83
CA ALA A 220 16.82 0.52 8.43
C ALA A 220 16.41 -0.67 7.56
N GLU A 221 16.93 -0.68 6.33
CA GLU A 221 16.56 -1.66 5.30
C GLU A 221 16.81 -3.12 5.69
N TRP A 222 17.77 -3.38 6.58
CA TRP A 222 18.06 -4.71 7.13
C TRP A 222 17.09 -5.13 8.24
N SER A 223 16.58 -4.19 9.03
CA SER A 223 15.69 -4.46 10.16
C SER A 223 14.22 -4.57 9.74
N PHE A 224 13.85 -3.90 8.64
CA PHE A 224 12.52 -3.93 8.06
C PHE A 224 11.93 -5.34 7.84
N PRO A 225 12.61 -6.29 7.15
CA PRO A 225 12.03 -7.62 6.89
C PRO A 225 11.78 -8.40 8.19
N TRP A 226 12.65 -8.24 9.20
CA TRP A 226 12.46 -8.87 10.50
C TRP A 226 11.24 -8.33 11.24
N ALA A 227 11.01 -7.01 11.18
CA ALA A 227 9.80 -6.40 11.73
C ALA A 227 8.52 -6.91 11.03
N ALA A 228 8.54 -7.02 9.71
CA ALA A 228 7.42 -7.56 8.94
C ALA A 228 7.13 -9.03 9.29
N VAL A 229 8.17 -9.86 9.38
CA VAL A 229 8.05 -11.27 9.79
C VAL A 229 7.52 -11.38 11.22
N LEU A 230 8.01 -10.57 12.16
CA LEU A 230 7.53 -10.57 13.54
C LEU A 230 6.03 -10.28 13.63
N VAL A 231 5.53 -9.29 12.88
CA VAL A 231 4.10 -8.99 12.84
C VAL A 231 3.29 -10.11 12.19
N CYS A 232 3.83 -10.75 11.15
CA CYS A 232 3.18 -11.91 10.54
C CYS A 232 3.06 -13.08 11.53
N LEU A 233 4.14 -13.37 12.26
CA LEU A 233 4.14 -14.40 13.30
C LEU A 233 3.17 -14.06 14.43
N ALA A 234 3.12 -12.80 14.86
CA ALA A 234 2.17 -12.35 15.86
C ALA A 234 0.72 -12.49 15.38
N GLY A 235 0.42 -12.16 14.12
CA GLY A 235 -0.92 -12.32 13.53
C GLY A 235 -1.36 -13.77 13.45
N VAL A 236 -0.47 -14.66 12.99
CA VAL A 236 -0.74 -16.11 12.95
C VAL A 236 -0.90 -16.68 14.36
N GLY A 237 -0.02 -16.32 15.30
CA GLY A 237 -0.09 -16.78 16.69
C GLY A 237 -1.35 -16.28 17.41
N GLY A 238 -1.71 -15.00 17.21
CA GLY A 238 -2.93 -14.41 17.74
C GLY A 238 -4.17 -15.13 17.23
N LEU A 239 -4.26 -15.39 15.92
CA LEU A 239 -5.39 -16.13 15.34
C LEU A 239 -5.41 -17.59 15.80
N GLY A 240 -4.24 -18.20 15.99
CA GLY A 240 -4.10 -19.58 16.44
C GLY A 240 -4.56 -19.78 17.88
N SER A 241 -4.46 -18.75 18.72
CA SER A 241 -5.01 -18.77 20.07
C SER A 241 -6.54 -18.84 20.10
N LEU A 242 -7.21 -18.38 19.02
CA LEU A 242 -8.65 -18.40 18.89
C LEU A 242 -9.11 -19.65 18.14
N TRP A 243 -8.60 -19.83 16.92
CA TRP A 243 -8.99 -20.88 15.97
C TRP A 243 -7.73 -21.41 15.25
N PRO A 244 -7.27 -22.64 15.53
CA PRO A 244 -6.06 -23.18 14.92
C PRO A 244 -6.18 -23.32 13.39
N GLU A 245 -7.38 -23.66 12.90
CA GLU A 245 -7.66 -23.74 11.47
C GLU A 245 -7.54 -22.37 10.78
N GLY A 246 -8.01 -21.31 11.43
CA GLY A 246 -7.87 -19.94 10.92
C GLY A 246 -6.41 -19.52 10.82
N ALA A 247 -5.59 -19.90 11.79
CA ALA A 247 -4.15 -19.64 11.76
C ALA A 247 -3.45 -20.39 10.63
N LEU A 248 -3.82 -21.66 10.38
CA LEU A 248 -3.29 -22.42 9.26
C LEU A 248 -3.63 -21.75 7.93
N LEU A 249 -4.90 -21.35 7.74
CA LEU A 249 -5.35 -20.64 6.54
C LEU A 249 -4.61 -19.32 6.35
N LEU A 250 -4.44 -18.53 7.42
CA LEU A 250 -3.70 -17.28 7.38
C LEU A 250 -2.22 -17.52 7.05
N ALA A 251 -1.58 -18.51 7.67
CA ALA A 251 -0.18 -18.84 7.40
C ALA A 251 0.04 -19.27 5.94
N LEU A 252 -0.85 -20.12 5.41
CA LEU A 252 -0.84 -20.51 4.00
C LEU A 252 -1.04 -19.29 3.09
N ALA A 253 -2.02 -18.43 3.39
CA ALA A 253 -2.26 -17.20 2.64
C ALA A 253 -1.01 -16.28 2.64
N LEU A 254 -0.38 -16.06 3.79
CA LEU A 254 0.83 -15.24 3.90
C LEU A 254 2.02 -15.87 3.15
N LEU A 255 2.20 -17.19 3.21
CA LEU A 255 3.23 -17.90 2.43
C LEU A 255 2.97 -17.77 0.93
N THR A 256 1.71 -17.90 0.48
CA THR A 256 1.38 -17.71 -0.93
C THR A 256 1.64 -16.27 -1.37
N LEU A 257 1.23 -15.27 -0.58
CA LEU A 257 1.46 -13.86 -0.89
C LEU A 257 2.94 -13.48 -0.92
N THR A 258 3.76 -14.02 -0.02
CA THR A 258 5.18 -13.65 0.13
C THR A 258 6.13 -14.44 -0.75
N LEU A 259 5.81 -15.70 -1.09
CA LEU A 259 6.71 -16.58 -1.84
C LEU A 259 6.15 -16.94 -3.21
N VAL A 260 4.90 -17.40 -3.26
CA VAL A 260 4.28 -17.91 -4.50
C VAL A 260 3.95 -16.78 -5.47
N CYS A 261 3.37 -15.68 -5.00
CA CYS A 261 3.03 -14.53 -5.85
C CYS A 261 4.28 -13.90 -6.51
N PRO A 262 5.39 -13.65 -5.78
CA PRO A 262 6.64 -13.21 -6.41
C PRO A 262 7.21 -14.22 -7.42
N LEU A 263 7.14 -15.53 -7.13
CA LEU A 263 7.58 -16.56 -8.08
C LEU A 263 6.74 -16.52 -9.37
N LEU A 264 5.41 -16.43 -9.23
CA LEU A 264 4.47 -16.34 -10.33
C LEU A 264 4.71 -15.06 -11.15
N LEU A 265 4.95 -13.93 -10.50
CA LEU A 265 5.26 -12.66 -11.17
C LEU A 265 6.55 -12.76 -11.99
N VAL A 266 7.62 -13.32 -11.43
CA VAL A 266 8.89 -13.53 -12.14
C VAL A 266 8.74 -14.54 -13.28
N HIS A 267 7.90 -15.55 -13.11
CA HIS A 267 7.63 -16.53 -14.17
C HIS A 267 6.81 -15.93 -15.33
N LEU A 268 5.75 -15.19 -15.02
CA LEU A 268 4.91 -14.49 -16.00
C LEU A 268 5.70 -13.41 -16.75
N GLN A 269 6.70 -12.81 -16.11
CA GLN A 269 7.59 -11.86 -16.78
C GLN A 269 8.28 -12.44 -18.02
N ARG A 270 8.59 -13.75 -18.04
CA ARG A 270 9.20 -14.43 -19.20
C ARG A 270 8.29 -14.44 -20.43
N HIS A 271 6.98 -14.33 -20.22
CA HIS A 271 5.96 -14.36 -21.27
C HIS A 271 5.55 -12.95 -21.72
N LYS A 272 6.22 -11.89 -21.22
CA LYS A 272 5.93 -10.53 -21.63
C LYS A 272 6.47 -10.26 -23.04
N ASP A 273 5.57 -9.93 -23.96
CA ASP A 273 5.91 -9.54 -25.33
C ASP A 273 5.34 -8.14 -25.60
N ASN A 274 6.14 -7.12 -25.26
CA ASN A 274 5.78 -5.73 -25.53
C ASN A 274 6.39 -5.30 -26.86
N ILE A 275 5.54 -5.00 -27.84
CA ILE A 275 5.96 -4.45 -29.12
C ILE A 275 6.03 -2.93 -29.01
N HIS A 276 7.18 -2.40 -29.40
CA HIS A 276 7.42 -0.98 -29.57
C HIS A 276 7.66 -0.73 -31.05
N GLY A 277 7.21 0.42 -31.52
CA GLY A 277 7.34 0.74 -32.92
C GLY A 277 7.16 2.21 -33.22
N PRO A 278 7.17 2.54 -34.51
CA PRO A 278 7.05 3.92 -34.96
C PRO A 278 5.72 4.61 -34.62
N TRP A 279 4.72 3.86 -34.18
CA TRP A 279 3.41 4.33 -33.70
C TRP A 279 3.36 4.63 -32.20
N ASP A 280 4.45 4.38 -31.45
CA ASP A 280 4.51 4.72 -30.03
C ASP A 280 4.40 6.25 -29.86
N GLU A 281 3.78 6.67 -28.76
CA GLU A 281 3.60 8.08 -28.42
C GLU A 281 4.95 8.82 -28.39
N ALA A 282 4.99 10.00 -29.00
CA ALA A 282 6.18 10.83 -29.01
C ALA A 282 6.47 11.34 -27.59
N GLU A 283 7.55 10.85 -26.99
CA GLU A 283 8.02 11.35 -25.69
C GLU A 283 8.86 12.61 -25.89
N ILE A 284 8.37 13.75 -25.39
CA ILE A 284 9.15 14.99 -25.30
C ILE A 284 10.20 14.77 -24.20
N ARG A 285 11.44 14.51 -24.61
CA ARG A 285 12.57 14.59 -23.69
C ARG A 285 12.94 16.05 -23.54
N GLU A 286 12.45 16.68 -22.48
CA GLU A 286 12.91 18.01 -22.11
C GLU A 286 14.37 17.91 -21.66
N ASP A 287 15.31 18.15 -22.58
CA ASP A 287 16.71 18.41 -22.25
C ASP A 287 16.77 19.78 -21.54
N LEU A 288 16.34 19.83 -20.28
CA LEU A 288 16.41 21.00 -19.39
C LEU A 288 17.84 21.54 -19.25
N SER A 289 18.86 20.75 -19.61
CA SER A 289 20.25 21.18 -19.71
C SER A 289 20.49 22.30 -20.74
N ARG A 290 19.58 22.49 -21.72
CA ARG A 290 19.67 23.61 -22.68
C ARG A 290 19.05 24.91 -22.18
N PHE A 291 18.19 24.86 -21.16
CA PHE A 291 17.51 26.02 -20.57
C PHE A 291 18.15 26.51 -19.27
N LEU A 292 19.13 25.77 -18.73
CA LEU A 292 19.85 26.08 -17.49
C LEU A 292 21.23 26.72 -17.71
N ASN A 293 21.50 27.28 -18.89
CA ASN A 293 22.70 28.09 -19.17
C ASN A 293 22.35 29.58 -19.23
#